data_AF-T1FCI6-F1
#
_entry.id   AF-T1FCI6-F1
#
_cell.length_a   1.000
_cell.length_b   1.000
_cell.length_c   1.000
_cell.angle_alpha   90.00
_cell.angle_beta   90.00
_cell.angle_gamma   90.00
#
_symmetry.space_group_name_H-M   'P 1'
#
loop_
_entity.id
_entity.type
_entity.pdbx_description
1 polymer ?
#
loop_
_entity_poly.entity_id
_entity_poly.type
_entity_poly.pdbx_seq_one_letter_code
_entity_poly.pdbx_strand_id
1 'polypeptide(L)'
;MICKCVFLVCSLFLLSGEAENKGPSLELLNNLEKQDLMKALTDSFKEIQDLLQERMAINEKILAHTEIKQEMLNDLENYMNELVESSVGDSHIEVGPAMAFIKKYVAILNKEKAKVSGDQVFDKAWYAGNKKSFAFAKDAIRMVSKEIPVIQSAETSFII
;
A
#
# COMPACT_ATOMS: atom_id res chain seq x y z
N MET A 1 -6.13 3.38 11.97
CA MET A 1 -5.67 4.75 11.60
C MET A 1 -6.02 5.03 10.13
N ILE A 2 -7.29 4.85 9.75
CA ILE A 2 -7.81 4.97 8.37
C ILE A 2 -8.91 6.02 8.42
N CYS A 3 -8.58 7.31 8.47
CA CYS A 3 -9.62 8.36 8.44
C CYS A 3 -9.11 9.77 8.09
N LYS A 4 -7.90 9.93 7.54
CA LYS A 4 -7.39 11.27 7.16
C LYS A 4 -7.34 11.50 5.64
N CYS A 5 -7.08 10.47 4.85
CA CYS A 5 -6.97 10.65 3.39
C CYS A 5 -8.32 10.79 2.68
N VAL A 6 -9.39 10.14 3.18
CA VAL A 6 -10.75 10.27 2.61
C VAL A 6 -11.35 11.65 2.89
N PHE A 7 -11.01 12.26 4.04
CA PHE A 7 -11.49 13.60 4.39
C PHE A 7 -10.95 14.68 3.45
N LEU A 8 -9.68 14.57 3.02
CA LEU A 8 -9.05 15.57 2.15
C LEU A 8 -9.68 15.62 0.74
N VAL A 9 -10.10 14.48 0.21
CA VAL A 9 -10.73 14.39 -1.13
C VAL A 9 -12.14 15.00 -1.12
N CYS A 10 -12.89 14.86 -0.02
CA CYS A 10 -14.22 15.48 0.12
C CYS A 10 -14.14 17.00 0.28
N SER A 11 -13.10 17.54 0.91
CA SER A 11 -12.90 18.99 1.03
C SER A 11 -12.64 19.69 -0.30
N LEU A 12 -12.02 19.00 -1.26
CA LEU A 12 -11.76 19.51 -2.61
C LEU A 12 -13.06 19.72 -3.43
N PHE A 13 -14.10 18.91 -3.19
CA PHE A 13 -15.40 19.10 -3.84
C PHE A 13 -16.16 20.32 -3.30
N LEU A 14 -16.04 20.62 -1.99
CA LEU A 14 -16.72 21.76 -1.37
C LEU A 14 -16.15 23.12 -1.80
N LEU A 15 -14.88 23.18 -2.21
CA LEU A 15 -14.26 24.42 -2.71
C LEU A 15 -14.67 24.81 -4.14
N SER A 16 -15.44 23.98 -4.83
CA SER A 16 -15.95 24.26 -6.18
C SER A 16 -17.33 24.94 -6.20
N GLY A 17 -17.97 25.12 -5.04
CA GLY A 17 -19.36 25.57 -4.93
C GLY A 17 -19.60 27.08 -4.77
N GLU A 18 -18.58 27.91 -4.60
CA GLU A 18 -18.77 29.36 -4.35
C GLU A 18 -17.77 30.21 -5.14
N ALA A 19 -18.03 30.37 -6.44
CA ALA A 19 -17.32 31.33 -7.28
C ALA A 19 -18.31 32.22 -8.05
N GLU A 20 -19.26 32.83 -7.34
CA GLU A 20 -20.00 33.98 -7.86
C GLU A 20 -19.25 35.27 -7.45
N ASN A 21 -18.70 35.97 -8.45
CA ASN A 21 -18.10 37.31 -8.39
C ASN A 21 -16.83 37.51 -7.56
N LYS A 22 -15.70 36.96 -7.99
CA LYS A 22 -14.38 37.27 -7.43
C LYS A 22 -13.41 37.62 -8.57
N GLY A 23 -12.81 38.82 -8.52
CA GLY A 23 -11.94 39.34 -9.58
C GLY A 23 -10.66 38.51 -9.80
N PRO A 24 -9.86 38.84 -10.84
CA PRO A 24 -8.73 38.02 -11.29
C PRO A 24 -7.70 37.65 -10.20
N SER A 25 -7.51 38.50 -9.18
CA SER A 25 -6.57 38.28 -8.08
C SER A 25 -6.96 37.18 -7.11
N LEU A 26 -8.25 37.04 -6.86
CA LEU A 26 -8.77 36.02 -5.95
C LEU A 26 -8.90 34.65 -6.65
N GLU A 27 -9.13 34.66 -7.96
CA GLU A 27 -9.03 33.47 -8.81
C GLU A 27 -7.58 32.96 -8.89
N LEU A 28 -6.61 33.86 -9.05
CA LEU A 28 -5.20 33.53 -9.05
C LEU A 28 -4.75 32.88 -7.73
N LEU A 29 -5.08 33.50 -6.59
CA LEU A 29 -4.77 32.96 -5.26
C LEU A 29 -5.38 31.56 -5.07
N ASN A 30 -6.65 31.38 -5.41
CA ASN A 30 -7.33 30.09 -5.30
C ASN A 30 -6.67 29.02 -6.17
N ASN A 31 -6.26 29.36 -7.39
CA ASN A 31 -5.59 28.41 -8.27
C ASN A 31 -4.16 28.07 -7.84
N LEU A 32 -3.43 29.02 -7.24
CA LEU A 32 -2.13 28.73 -6.60
C LEU A 32 -2.30 27.78 -5.40
N GLU A 33 -3.25 28.05 -4.51
CA GLU A 33 -3.55 27.17 -3.36
C GLU A 33 -3.99 25.77 -3.81
N LYS A 34 -4.85 25.67 -4.83
CA LYS A 34 -5.24 24.37 -5.44
C LYS A 34 -4.02 23.65 -6.00
N GLN A 35 -3.14 24.34 -6.70
CA GLN A 35 -1.93 23.74 -7.27
C GLN A 35 -1.03 23.16 -6.16
N ASP A 36 -0.81 23.91 -5.09
CA ASP A 36 0.04 23.49 -3.97
C ASP A 36 -0.56 22.33 -3.19
N LEU A 37 -1.88 22.37 -2.93
CA LEU A 37 -2.59 21.24 -2.32
C LEU A 37 -2.53 19.97 -3.17
N MET A 38 -2.72 20.10 -4.49
CA MET A 38 -2.65 18.95 -5.40
C MET A 38 -1.23 18.39 -5.51
N LYS A 39 -0.19 19.25 -5.51
CA LYS A 39 1.21 18.83 -5.45
C LYS A 39 1.49 18.04 -4.18
N ALA A 40 1.15 18.60 -3.01
CA ALA A 40 1.35 17.92 -1.73
C ALA A 40 0.62 16.57 -1.67
N LEU A 41 -0.59 16.49 -2.20
CA LEU A 41 -1.36 15.25 -2.30
C LEU A 41 -0.66 14.22 -3.22
N THR A 42 -0.16 14.67 -4.37
CA THR A 42 0.55 13.81 -5.33
C THR A 42 1.87 13.30 -4.76
N ASP A 43 2.63 14.14 -4.08
CA ASP A 43 3.89 13.73 -3.44
C ASP A 43 3.64 12.71 -2.33
N SER A 44 2.64 12.96 -1.47
CA SER A 44 2.24 12.00 -0.44
C SER A 44 1.76 10.67 -1.03
N PHE A 45 0.99 10.69 -2.11
CA PHE A 45 0.58 9.46 -2.80
C PHE A 45 1.77 8.69 -3.37
N LYS A 46 2.76 9.39 -3.92
CA LYS A 46 3.98 8.78 -4.45
C LYS A 46 4.78 8.09 -3.34
N GLU A 47 4.98 8.75 -2.22
CA GLU A 47 5.65 8.16 -1.05
C GLU A 47 4.95 6.89 -0.56
N ILE A 48 3.61 6.92 -0.44
CA ILE A 48 2.83 5.76 -0.03
C ILE A 48 2.93 4.64 -1.09
N GLN A 49 2.91 4.99 -2.37
CA GLN A 49 3.03 4.03 -3.47
C GLN A 49 4.37 3.29 -3.42
N ASP A 50 5.47 4.02 -3.22
CA ASP A 50 6.82 3.46 -3.14
C ASP A 50 6.95 2.52 -1.92
N LEU A 51 6.46 2.95 -0.75
CA LEU A 51 6.43 2.13 0.47
C LEU A 51 5.61 0.85 0.31
N LEU A 52 4.47 0.92 -0.37
CA LEU A 52 3.64 -0.26 -0.63
C LEU A 52 4.30 -1.22 -1.63
N GLN A 53 5.00 -0.72 -2.64
CA GLN A 53 5.75 -1.58 -3.56
C GLN A 53 6.86 -2.33 -2.84
N GLU A 54 7.61 -1.65 -1.97
CA GLU A 54 8.62 -2.29 -1.15
C GLU A 54 8.01 -3.34 -0.22
N ARG A 55 6.92 -2.99 0.49
CA ARG A 55 6.21 -3.93 1.37
C ARG A 55 5.68 -5.14 0.61
N MET A 56 5.09 -4.97 -0.57
CA MET A 56 4.62 -6.08 -1.40
C MET A 56 5.77 -7.01 -1.80
N ALA A 57 6.92 -6.46 -2.21
CA ALA A 57 8.09 -7.26 -2.57
C ALA A 57 8.67 -8.02 -1.36
N ILE A 58 8.66 -7.41 -0.17
CA ILE A 58 9.06 -8.07 1.07
C ILE A 58 8.08 -9.20 1.42
N ASN A 59 6.77 -8.95 1.34
CA ASN A 59 5.73 -9.95 1.61
C ASN A 59 5.88 -11.16 0.67
N GLU A 60 6.17 -10.96 -0.61
CA GLU A 60 6.42 -12.05 -1.57
C GLU A 60 7.61 -12.91 -1.17
N LYS A 61 8.72 -12.29 -0.74
CA LYS A 61 9.89 -13.02 -0.23
C LYS A 61 9.58 -13.80 1.04
N ILE A 62 8.81 -13.21 1.97
CA ILE A 62 8.40 -13.87 3.21
C ILE A 62 7.55 -15.10 2.88
N LEU A 63 6.55 -14.97 2.01
CA LEU A 63 5.68 -16.07 1.62
C LEU A 63 6.46 -17.22 0.97
N ALA A 64 7.35 -16.91 0.03
CA ALA A 64 8.20 -17.92 -0.60
C ALA A 64 9.11 -18.63 0.42
N HIS A 65 9.72 -17.88 1.35
CA HIS A 65 10.55 -18.47 2.40
C HIS A 65 9.74 -19.33 3.36
N THR A 66 8.52 -18.91 3.72
CA THR A 66 7.61 -19.70 4.56
C THR A 66 7.23 -21.02 3.88
N GLU A 67 6.97 -21.00 2.56
CA GLU A 67 6.67 -22.23 1.80
C GLU A 67 7.83 -23.22 1.81
N ILE A 68 9.05 -22.75 1.53
CA ILE A 68 10.26 -23.59 1.58
C ILE A 68 10.44 -24.19 2.98
N LYS A 69 10.24 -23.39 4.04
CA LYS A 69 10.38 -23.90 5.42
C LYS A 69 9.29 -24.91 5.78
N GLN A 70 8.07 -24.74 5.28
CA GLN A 70 7.01 -25.73 5.46
C GLN A 70 7.33 -27.04 4.78
N GLU A 71 7.82 -27.00 3.54
CA GLU A 71 8.26 -28.20 2.80
C GLU A 71 9.35 -28.96 3.58
N MET A 72 10.40 -28.27 4.02
CA MET A 72 11.47 -28.88 4.82
C MET A 72 10.97 -29.54 6.12
N LEU A 73 9.97 -28.93 6.77
CA LEU A 73 9.39 -29.48 8.00
C LEU A 73 8.50 -30.68 7.74
N ASN A 74 7.76 -30.68 6.62
CA ASN A 74 6.97 -31.82 6.20
C ASN A 74 7.87 -33.01 5.83
N ASP A 75 8.98 -32.76 5.14
CA ASP A 75 9.98 -33.79 4.83
C ASP A 75 10.59 -34.37 6.10
N LEU A 76 10.91 -33.51 7.07
CA LEU A 76 11.38 -33.94 8.38
C LEU A 76 10.31 -34.72 9.15
N GLU A 77 9.04 -34.29 9.10
CA GLU A 77 7.92 -35.03 9.70
C GLU A 77 7.80 -36.44 9.12
N ASN A 78 7.90 -36.57 7.79
CA ASN A 78 7.85 -37.85 7.09
C ASN A 78 9.01 -38.76 7.50
N TYR A 79 10.24 -38.26 7.48
CA TYR A 79 11.42 -39.00 7.94
C TYR A 79 11.28 -39.48 9.38
N MET A 80 10.77 -38.62 10.27
CA MET A 80 10.57 -38.97 11.67
C MET A 80 9.47 -40.02 11.85
N ASN A 81 8.40 -39.98 11.05
CA ASN A 81 7.39 -41.04 11.04
C ASN A 81 7.97 -42.38 10.57
N GLU A 82 8.78 -42.40 9.51
CA GLU A 82 9.46 -43.60 9.03
C GLU A 82 10.39 -44.20 10.10
N LEU A 83 11.07 -43.35 10.88
CA LEU A 83 11.89 -43.80 12.01
C LEU A 83 11.07 -44.47 13.10
N VAL A 84 9.88 -43.95 13.44
CA VAL A 84 8.97 -44.57 14.43
C VAL A 84 8.52 -45.94 13.96
N GLU A 85 8.24 -46.11 12.67
CA GLU A 85 7.80 -47.38 12.08
C GLU A 85 8.94 -48.39 11.90
N SER A 86 10.19 -47.98 12.11
CA SER A 86 11.36 -48.84 11.96
C SER A 86 11.55 -49.79 13.15
N SER A 87 12.35 -50.85 12.94
CA SER A 87 12.69 -51.84 13.98
C SER A 87 13.51 -51.27 15.15
N VAL A 88 13.96 -50.01 15.06
CA VAL A 88 14.69 -49.29 16.12
C VAL A 88 13.92 -48.07 16.64
N GLY A 89 12.68 -47.86 16.19
CA GLY A 89 11.88 -46.65 16.47
C GLY A 89 11.71 -46.35 17.95
N ASP A 90 11.38 -47.37 18.76
CA ASP A 90 11.20 -47.22 20.23
C ASP A 90 12.49 -46.84 20.97
N SER A 91 13.66 -46.94 20.33
CA SER A 91 14.95 -46.56 20.92
C SER A 91 15.25 -45.06 20.76
N HIS A 92 14.52 -44.35 19.92
CA HIS A 92 14.75 -42.94 19.64
C HIS A 92 13.86 -42.03 20.49
N ILE A 93 14.30 -41.74 21.72
CA ILE A 93 13.58 -40.88 22.67
C ILE A 93 13.36 -39.45 22.16
N GLU A 94 14.17 -38.99 21.19
CA GLU A 94 14.11 -37.64 20.64
C GLU A 94 12.97 -37.44 19.64
N VAL A 95 12.39 -38.51 19.10
CA VAL A 95 11.41 -38.43 18.01
C VAL A 95 10.12 -37.77 18.45
N GLY A 96 9.59 -38.13 19.62
CA GLY A 96 8.37 -37.53 20.17
C GLY A 96 8.47 -36.00 20.34
N PRO A 97 9.49 -35.49 21.07
CA PRO A 97 9.72 -34.05 21.21
C PRO A 97 9.94 -33.33 19.87
N ALA A 98 10.70 -33.92 18.94
CA ALA A 98 10.93 -33.34 17.63
C ALA A 98 9.65 -33.25 16.79
N MET A 99 8.82 -34.30 16.78
CA MET A 99 7.51 -34.29 16.13
C MET A 99 6.58 -33.22 16.71
N ALA A 100 6.56 -33.06 18.03
CA ALA A 100 5.78 -32.00 18.68
C ALA A 100 6.27 -30.60 18.29
N PHE A 101 7.59 -30.41 18.20
CA PHE A 101 8.21 -29.17 17.72
C PHE A 101 7.82 -28.87 16.28
N ILE A 102 7.96 -29.84 15.37
CA ILE A 102 7.63 -29.71 13.94
C ILE A 102 6.17 -29.26 13.79
N LYS A 103 5.23 -29.99 14.40
CA LYS A 103 3.79 -29.66 14.33
C LYS A 103 3.48 -28.26 14.84
N LYS A 104 4.07 -27.87 15.97
CA LYS A 104 3.89 -26.52 16.53
C LYS A 104 4.44 -25.45 15.61
N TYR A 105 5.61 -25.69 15.01
CA TYR A 105 6.26 -24.71 14.15
C TYR A 105 5.55 -24.59 12.79
N VAL A 106 5.07 -25.69 12.21
CA VAL A 106 4.20 -25.69 11.01
C VAL A 106 2.92 -24.87 11.26
N ALA A 107 2.29 -25.01 12.43
CA ALA A 107 1.12 -24.21 12.79
C ALA A 107 1.43 -22.70 12.87
N ILE A 108 2.59 -22.32 13.42
CA ILE A 108 3.07 -20.92 13.44
C ILE A 108 3.26 -20.42 12.01
N LEU A 109 3.94 -21.19 11.16
CA LEU A 109 4.19 -20.82 9.76
C LEU A 109 2.87 -20.63 8.99
N ASN A 110 1.88 -21.51 9.18
CA ASN A 110 0.56 -21.37 8.57
C ASN A 110 -0.16 -20.09 8.99
N LYS A 111 -0.10 -19.75 10.29
CA LYS A 111 -0.71 -18.53 10.82
C LYS A 111 -0.06 -17.27 10.23
N GLU A 112 1.26 -17.22 10.20
CA GLU A 112 1.99 -16.08 9.64
C GLU A 112 1.80 -16.00 8.11
N LYS A 113 1.79 -17.13 7.39
CA LYS A 113 1.47 -17.17 5.96
C LYS A 113 0.10 -16.56 5.68
N ALA A 114 -0.93 -16.93 6.44
CA ALA A 114 -2.27 -16.40 6.28
C ALA A 114 -2.32 -14.89 6.50
N LYS A 115 -1.63 -14.40 7.54
CA LYS A 115 -1.54 -12.96 7.84
C LYS A 115 -0.85 -12.18 6.72
N VAL A 116 0.34 -12.62 6.29
CA VAL A 116 1.12 -11.96 5.24
C VAL A 116 0.38 -12.01 3.90
N SER A 117 -0.30 -13.11 3.60
CA SER A 117 -1.14 -13.22 2.39
C SER A 117 -2.30 -12.22 2.42
N GLY A 118 -2.98 -12.07 3.57
CA GLY A 118 -4.05 -11.09 3.74
C GLY A 118 -3.56 -9.65 3.56
N ASP A 119 -2.42 -9.32 4.16
CA ASP A 119 -1.75 -8.04 4.00
C ASP A 119 -1.40 -7.77 2.53
N GLN A 120 -0.86 -8.76 1.82
CA GLN A 120 -0.50 -8.62 0.41
C GLN A 120 -1.73 -8.40 -0.49
N VAL A 121 -2.85 -9.07 -0.22
CA VAL A 121 -4.10 -8.86 -0.95
C VAL A 121 -4.60 -7.43 -0.75
N PHE A 122 -4.58 -6.95 0.50
CA PHE A 122 -4.95 -5.57 0.80
C PHE A 122 -4.04 -4.56 0.08
N ASP A 123 -2.73 -4.74 0.14
CA ASP A 123 -1.75 -3.84 -0.48
C ASP A 123 -1.93 -3.80 -2.01
N LYS A 124 -2.14 -4.96 -2.65
CA LYS A 124 -2.43 -5.06 -4.09
C LYS A 124 -3.74 -4.35 -4.45
N ALA A 125 -4.79 -4.54 -3.66
CA ALA A 125 -6.08 -3.89 -3.88
C ALA A 125 -6.00 -2.37 -3.72
N TRP A 126 -5.30 -1.90 -2.69
CA TRP A 126 -5.06 -0.48 -2.47
C TRP A 126 -4.28 0.13 -3.65
N TYR A 127 -3.20 -0.51 -4.08
CA TYR A 127 -2.36 -0.05 -5.19
C TYR A 127 -3.17 0.06 -6.48
N ALA A 128 -3.95 -0.97 -6.80
CA ALA A 128 -4.80 -1.00 -7.99
C ALA A 128 -5.93 0.05 -7.92
N GLY A 129 -6.59 0.18 -6.77
CA GLY A 129 -7.71 1.10 -6.57
C GLY A 129 -7.29 2.57 -6.65
N ASN A 130 -6.12 2.91 -6.12
CA ASN A 130 -5.65 4.30 -6.08
C ASN A 130 -4.92 4.76 -7.35
N LYS A 131 -4.60 3.84 -8.28
CA LYS A 131 -3.92 4.17 -9.55
C LYS A 131 -4.66 5.26 -10.35
N LYS A 132 -6.00 5.18 -10.40
CA LYS A 132 -6.83 6.17 -11.12
C LYS A 132 -6.86 7.51 -10.39
N SER A 133 -6.99 7.51 -9.07
CA SER A 133 -6.98 8.74 -8.25
C SER A 133 -5.65 9.48 -8.36
N PHE A 134 -4.54 8.75 -8.42
CA PHE A 134 -3.21 9.33 -8.62
C PHE A 134 -3.03 9.94 -10.02
N ALA A 135 -3.51 9.25 -11.07
CA ALA A 135 -3.50 9.79 -12.43
C ALA A 135 -4.34 11.08 -12.52
N PHE A 136 -5.53 11.08 -11.92
CA PHE A 136 -6.39 12.26 -11.85
C PHE A 136 -5.72 13.43 -11.13
N ALA A 137 -5.09 13.21 -9.97
CA ALA A 137 -4.40 14.27 -9.24
C ALA A 137 -3.28 14.90 -10.08
N LYS A 138 -2.49 14.08 -10.79
CA LYS A 138 -1.45 14.56 -11.72
C LYS A 138 -2.02 15.38 -12.88
N ASP A 139 -3.11 14.91 -13.49
CA ASP A 139 -3.77 15.64 -14.56
C ASP A 139 -4.36 16.97 -14.08
N ALA A 140 -4.94 16.99 -12.89
CA ALA A 140 -5.48 18.20 -12.27
C ALA A 140 -4.39 19.24 -11.99
N ILE A 141 -3.22 18.84 -11.46
CA ILE A 141 -2.05 19.73 -11.33
C ILE A 141 -1.71 20.35 -12.67
N ARG A 142 -1.64 19.54 -13.73
CA ARG A 142 -1.29 20.00 -15.07
C ARG A 142 -2.31 20.99 -15.62
N MET A 143 -3.59 20.79 -15.36
CA MET A 143 -4.65 21.72 -15.79
C MET A 143 -4.54 23.05 -15.06
N VAL A 144 -4.50 23.05 -13.72
CA VAL A 144 -4.37 24.28 -12.91
C VAL A 144 -3.08 25.05 -13.24
N SER A 145 -1.98 24.34 -13.48
CA SER A 145 -0.70 24.95 -13.89
C SER A 145 -0.79 25.71 -15.22
N LYS A 146 -1.71 25.32 -16.11
CA LYS A 146 -1.94 26.02 -17.39
C LYS A 146 -2.86 27.23 -17.24
N GLU A 147 -3.73 27.25 -16.23
CA GLU A 147 -4.66 28.34 -15.96
C GLU A 147 -3.96 29.54 -15.30
N ILE A 148 -3.01 29.30 -14.40
CA ILE A 148 -2.28 30.35 -13.66
C ILE A 148 -1.68 31.44 -14.59
N PRO A 149 -0.91 31.10 -15.65
CA PRO A 149 -0.34 32.12 -16.55
C PRO A 149 -1.40 32.94 -17.31
N VAL A 150 -2.53 32.30 -17.64
CA VAL A 150 -3.63 32.97 -18.36
C VAL A 150 -4.28 34.01 -17.46
N ILE A 151 -4.55 33.67 -16.20
CA ILE A 151 -5.14 34.59 -15.21
C ILE A 151 -4.18 35.74 -14.90
N GLN A 152 -2.87 35.44 -14.72
CA GLN A 152 -1.84 36.47 -14.54
C GLN A 152 -1.79 37.47 -15.70
N SER A 153 -1.89 36.98 -16.94
CA SER A 153 -1.91 37.86 -18.12
C SER A 153 -3.15 38.76 -18.19
N ALA A 154 -4.31 38.26 -17.73
CA ALA A 154 -5.55 39.02 -17.65
C ALA A 154 -5.49 40.12 -16.57
N GLU A 155 -4.87 39.85 -15.42
CA GLU A 155 -4.58 40.87 -14.40
C GLU A 155 -3.70 42.00 -14.94
N THR A 156 -2.64 41.64 -15.66
CA THR A 156 -1.67 42.61 -16.20
C THR A 156 -2.30 43.49 -17.28
N SER A 157 -3.27 42.96 -18.03
CA SER A 157 -3.98 43.66 -19.10
C SER A 157 -5.05 44.66 -18.60
N PHE A 158 -5.47 44.56 -17.32
CA PHE A 158 -6.43 45.46 -16.70
C PHE A 158 -5.79 46.73 -16.08
N ILE A 159 -4.45 46.79 -16.04
CA ILE A 159 -3.68 47.87 -15.39
C ILE A 159 -3.14 48.91 -16.41
N ILE A 160 -3.43 48.75 -17.71
CA ILE A 160 -3.08 49.70 -18.79
C ILE A 160 -4.33 50.50 -19.21
#